data_AF-A0A4Y8C8A9-F1
#
_entry.id   AF-A0A4Y8C8A9-F1
#
_cell.length_a   1.000
_cell.length_b   1.000
_cell.length_c   1.000
_cell.angle_alpha   90.00
_cell.angle_beta   90.00
_cell.angle_gamma   90.00
#
_symmetry.space_group_name_H-M   'P 1'
#
loop_
_entity.id
_entity.type
_entity.pdbx_description
1 polymer ?
#
loop_
_entity_poly.entity_id
_entity_poly.type
_entity_poly.pdbx_seq_one_letter_code
_entity_poly.pdbx_strand_id
1 'polypeptide(L)' 'VNEGDDSLKNFYSVIATNPKHCKNVNYTEASKFIKWVTSDKTLNFIADFKLLDKPLFVIDAKTRKD' A
#
# COMPACT_ATOMS: atom_id res chain seq x y z
N VAL A 1 15.75 -14.17 -14.84
CA VAL A 1 14.91 -12.97 -14.66
C VAL A 1 14.59 -12.40 -16.01
N ASN A 2 13.30 -12.33 -16.34
CA ASN A 2 12.78 -11.76 -17.59
C ASN A 2 11.75 -10.67 -17.24
N GLU A 3 11.40 -9.83 -18.21
CA GLU A 3 10.30 -8.87 -18.03
C GLU A 3 9.01 -9.60 -17.62
N GLY A 4 8.30 -9.04 -16.63
CA GLY A 4 7.05 -9.59 -16.11
C GLY A 4 7.19 -10.69 -15.04
N ASP A 5 8.42 -11.03 -14.63
CA ASP A 5 8.66 -11.98 -13.54
C ASP A 5 8.04 -11.49 -12.21
N ASP A 6 7.28 -12.36 -11.55
CA ASP A 6 6.60 -12.06 -10.28
C ASP A 6 7.55 -11.60 -9.18
N SER A 7 8.80 -12.08 -9.21
CA SER A 7 9.85 -11.67 -8.26
C SER A 7 10.31 -10.23 -8.42
N LEU A 8 10.03 -9.60 -9.56
CA LEU A 8 10.41 -8.23 -9.88
C LEU A 8 9.27 -7.22 -9.66
N LYS A 9 8.14 -7.67 -9.08
CA LYS A 9 7.06 -6.77 -8.67
C LYS A 9 7.55 -5.76 -7.63
N ASN A 10 7.28 -4.49 -7.89
CA ASN A 10 7.60 -3.41 -6.95
C ASN A 10 6.48 -3.26 -5.91
N PHE A 11 6.56 -4.06 -4.85
CA PHE A 11 5.55 -4.08 -3.79
C PHE A 11 5.68 -2.89 -2.85
N TYR A 12 4.54 -2.30 -2.51
CA TYR A 12 4.45 -1.25 -1.49
C TYR A 12 3.73 -1.79 -0.25
N SER A 13 4.19 -1.34 0.91
CA SER A 13 3.62 -1.67 2.22
C SER A 13 3.58 -0.41 3.10
N VAL A 14 2.62 -0.36 4.02
CA VAL A 14 2.52 0.70 5.03
C VAL A 14 2.72 0.11 6.41
N ILE A 15 3.57 0.73 7.23
CA ILE A 15 3.91 0.24 8.57
C ILE A 15 3.87 1.44 9.53
N ALA A 16 3.11 1.31 10.61
CA ALA A 16 3.12 2.31 11.67
C ALA A 16 4.40 2.17 12.51
N THR A 17 5.12 3.28 12.72
CA THR A 17 6.31 3.29 13.58
C THR A 17 5.95 2.89 15.01
N ASN A 18 6.77 2.03 15.62
CA ASN A 18 6.51 1.49 16.95
C ASN A 18 6.62 2.58 18.05
N PRO A 19 5.53 2.91 18.79
CA PRO A 19 5.55 3.95 19.82
C PRO A 19 6.34 3.54 21.07
N LYS A 20 6.59 2.24 21.28
CA LYS A 20 7.48 1.76 22.36
C LYS A 20 8.93 2.17 22.11
N HIS A 21 9.34 2.25 20.84
CA HIS A 21 10.69 2.66 20.45
C HIS A 21 10.76 4.19 20.24
N CYS A 22 9.76 4.76 19.55
CA CYS A 22 9.72 6.18 19.23
C CYS A 22 8.55 6.86 19.95
N LYS A 23 8.78 7.42 21.14
CA LYS A 23 7.70 7.92 22.03
C LYS A 23 6.88 9.09 21.46
N ASN A 24 7.46 9.88 20.56
CA ASN A 24 6.82 11.09 20.01
C ASN A 24 6.11 10.85 18.66
N VAL A 25 5.97 9.60 18.23
CA VAL A 25 5.28 9.30 16.95
C VAL A 25 3.78 9.48 17.09
N ASN A 26 3.16 9.99 16.03
CA ASN A 26 1.71 10.09 15.96
C ASN A 26 1.07 8.76 15.51
N TYR A 27 1.07 7.78 16.41
CA TYR A 27 0.58 6.43 16.12
C TYR A 27 -0.91 6.40 15.75
N THR A 28 -1.71 7.27 16.36
CA THR A 28 -3.16 7.36 16.12
C THR A 28 -3.44 7.76 14.67
N GLU A 29 -2.80 8.83 14.17
CA GLU A 29 -3.00 9.25 12.78
C GLU A 29 -2.40 8.25 11.78
N ALA A 30 -1.27 7.62 12.10
CA ALA A 30 -0.72 6.54 11.28
C ALA A 30 -1.71 5.37 11.15
N SER A 31 -2.38 4.98 12.24
CA SER A 31 -3.40 3.92 12.22
C SER A 31 -4.63 4.30 11.39
N LYS A 32 -5.06 5.56 11.46
CA LYS A 32 -6.16 6.08 10.62
C LYS A 32 -5.77 6.05 9.13
N PHE A 33 -4.55 6.46 8.80
CA PHE A 33 -4.05 6.39 7.43
C PHE A 33 -4.00 4.95 6.91
N ILE A 34 -3.48 4.00 7.69
CA ILE A 34 -3.44 2.58 7.32
C ILE A 34 -4.86 2.07 7.05
N LYS A 35 -5.82 2.36 7.92
CA LYS A 35 -7.23 1.96 7.73
C LYS A 35 -7.84 2.59 6.48
N TRP A 36 -7.54 3.87 6.21
CA TRP A 36 -8.04 4.55 5.03
C TRP A 36 -7.44 4.00 3.74
N VAL A 37 -6.13 3.84 3.67
CA VAL A 37 -5.42 3.41 2.45
C VAL A 37 -5.71 1.94 2.09
N THR A 38 -6.03 1.12 3.09
CA THR A 38 -6.43 -0.29 2.89
C THR A 38 -7.94 -0.51 2.76
N SER A 39 -8.75 0.56 2.80
CA SER A 39 -10.20 0.45 2.60
C SER A 39 -10.56 0.20 1.13
N ASP A 40 -11.65 -0.52 0.88
CA ASP A 40 -12.12 -0.88 -0.47
C ASP A 40 -12.26 0.33 -1.39
N LYS A 41 -12.78 1.43 -0.84
CA LYS A 41 -12.92 2.70 -1.56
C LYS A 41 -11.57 3.24 -2.04
N THR A 42 -10.57 3.25 -1.16
CA THR A 42 -9.24 3.79 -1.50
C THR A 42 -8.45 2.83 -2.37
N LEU A 43 -8.59 1.51 -2.16
CA LEU A 43 -7.99 0.51 -3.04
C LEU A 43 -8.52 0.63 -4.48
N ASN A 44 -9.83 0.84 -4.66
CA ASN A 44 -10.40 1.10 -5.98
C ASN A 44 -9.88 2.43 -6.56
N PHE A 45 -9.80 3.49 -5.75
CA PHE A 45 -9.19 4.76 -6.18
C PHE A 45 -7.74 4.60 -6.66
N ILE A 46 -6.93 3.78 -5.99
CA ILE A 46 -5.56 3.48 -6.41
C ILE A 46 -5.55 2.63 -7.69
N ALA A 47 -6.45 1.65 -7.82
CA ALA A 47 -6.57 0.83 -9.04
C ALA A 47 -6.97 1.66 -10.27
N ASP A 48 -7.81 2.66 -10.07
CA ASP A 48 -8.30 3.56 -11.13
C ASP A 48 -7.28 4.65 -11.50
N PHE A 49 -6.20 4.82 -10.72
CA PHE A 49 -5.18 5.82 -10.99
C PHE A 49 -4.43 5.53 -12.29
N LYS A 50 -4.35 6.55 -13.14
CA LYS A 50 -3.66 6.48 -14.43
C LYS A 50 -2.61 7.59 -14.55
N LEU A 51 -1.48 7.23 -15.14
CA LEU A 51 -0.46 8.16 -15.58
C LEU A 51 -0.36 8.07 -17.10
N LEU A 52 -0.53 9.19 -17.79
CA LEU A 52 -0.55 9.23 -19.26
C LEU A 52 -1.55 8.20 -19.84
N ASP A 53 -2.75 8.18 -19.24
CA ASP A 53 -3.87 7.26 -19.56
C ASP A 53 -3.61 5.76 -19.37
N LYS A 54 -2.48 5.38 -18.76
CA LYS A 54 -2.14 3.98 -18.45
C LYS A 54 -2.28 3.69 -16.96
N PRO A 55 -2.84 2.52 -16.57
CA PRO A 55 -2.88 2.12 -15.17
C PRO A 55 -1.46 1.96 -14.64
N LEU A 56 -1.17 2.54 -13.48
CA LEU A 56 0.17 2.50 -12.87
C LEU A 56 0.28 1.50 -11.72
N PHE A 57 -0.80 1.28 -10.98
CA PHE A 57 -0.80 0.45 -9.77
C PHE A 57 -1.72 -0.75 -9.92
N VAL A 58 -1.33 -1.87 -9.29
CA VAL A 58 -2.12 -3.10 -9.21
C VAL A 58 -2.32 -3.44 -7.75
N ILE A 59 -3.56 -3.70 -7.34
CA ILE A 59 -3.93 -3.96 -5.95
C ILE A 59 -3.70 -5.43 -5.60
N ASP A 60 -3.03 -5.66 -4.46
CA ASP A 60 -2.88 -7.00 -3.89
C ASP A 60 -3.09 -7.06 -2.37
N ALA A 61 -3.49 -5.96 -1.74
CA ALA A 61 -3.64 -5.82 -0.29
C ALA A 61 -4.58 -6.85 0.37
N LYS A 62 -5.44 -7.52 -0.40
CA LYS A 62 -6.39 -8.55 0.08
C LYS A 62 -6.11 -9.96 -0.45
N THR A 63 -5.19 -10.09 -1.39
CA THR A 63 -4.96 -11.33 -2.15
C THR A 63 -3.55 -11.86 -1.99
N ARG A 64 -2.62 -11.06 -1.47
CA ARG A 64 -1.28 -11.50 -1.13
C ARG A 64 -1.37 -12.53 0.01
N LYS A 65 -1.05 -13.78 -0.29
CA LYS A 65 -0.82 -14.83 0.71
C LYS A 65 0.63 -14.71 1.18
N ASP A 66 0.84 -14.93 2.48
CA ASP A 66 2.18 -15.09 3.06
C ASP A 66 2.95 -16.25 2.42
#